data_AF-A0A2N3EF34-F1
#
_entry.id   AF-A0A2N3EF34-F1
#
_cell.length_a   1.000
_cell.length_b   1.000
_cell.length_c   1.000
_cell.angle_alpha   90.00
_cell.angle_beta   90.00
_cell.angle_gamma   90.00
#
_symmetry.space_group_name_H-M   'P 1'
#
loop_
_entity.id
_entity.type
_entity.pdbx_description
1 polymer ?
#
loop_
_entity_poly.entity_id
_entity_poly.type
_entity_poly.pdbx_seq_one_letter_code
_entity_poly.pdbx_strand_id
1 'polypeptide(L)'
;MGIPKDEATGDYDSLIAQAEAAVEALRDTYREQLANDVAALEEVWSRLEGGAPAEATLAELHGIAHNIKGQGGSFGYDLVTEIGASFCDYLRSGSRSSADERNIIHMHIRMLKTVSENNISGDGGETGRRIAEKLDVLTGRSAG
;
A
#
# COMPACT_ATOMS: atom_id res chain seq x y z
N MET A 1 -27.20 42.77 -27.56
CA MET A 1 -25.97 42.00 -27.78
C MET A 1 -25.83 41.05 -26.61
N GLY A 2 -26.39 39.84 -26.75
CA GLY A 2 -26.32 38.81 -25.70
C GLY A 2 -24.95 38.16 -25.76
N ILE A 3 -24.22 38.15 -24.65
CA ILE A 3 -22.98 37.38 -24.54
C ILE A 3 -23.40 35.89 -24.61
N PRO A 4 -22.88 35.09 -25.55
CA PRO A 4 -23.16 33.66 -25.55
C PRO A 4 -22.55 33.06 -24.28
N LYS A 5 -23.41 32.60 -23.37
CA LYS A 5 -23.02 32.01 -22.08
C LYS A 5 -22.80 30.49 -22.14
N ASP A 6 -23.22 29.84 -23.23
CA ASP A 6 -23.26 28.37 -23.33
C ASP A 6 -21.99 27.72 -23.90
N GLU A 7 -21.21 28.39 -24.74
CA GLU A 7 -19.97 27.80 -25.31
C GLU A 7 -18.83 27.73 -24.28
N ALA A 8 -18.73 28.72 -23.39
CA ALA A 8 -17.68 28.75 -22.38
C ALA A 8 -17.86 27.65 -21.32
N THR A 9 -19.09 27.35 -20.91
CA THR A 9 -19.40 26.33 -19.89
C THR A 9 -19.10 24.91 -20.37
N GLY A 10 -19.38 24.59 -21.65
CA GLY A 10 -19.08 23.27 -22.21
C GLY A 10 -17.57 22.97 -22.31
N ASP A 11 -16.75 24.00 -22.53
CA ASP A 11 -15.28 23.87 -22.56
C ASP A 11 -14.72 23.55 -21.16
N TYR A 12 -15.18 24.26 -20.12
CA TYR A 12 -14.77 23.98 -18.73
C TYR A 12 -15.22 22.59 -18.24
N ASP A 13 -16.46 22.18 -18.53
CA ASP A 13 -16.94 20.85 -18.15
C ASP A 13 -16.13 19.74 -18.84
N SER A 14 -15.73 19.94 -20.09
CA SER A 14 -14.88 19.01 -20.83
C SER A 14 -13.45 18.93 -20.27
N LEU A 15 -12.91 20.04 -19.78
CA LEU A 15 -11.58 20.10 -19.17
C LEU A 15 -11.57 19.42 -17.80
N ILE A 16 -12.63 19.60 -17.00
CA ILE A 16 -12.82 18.90 -15.73
C ILE A 16 -12.92 17.39 -15.97
N ALA A 17 -13.75 16.96 -16.91
CA ALA A 17 -13.91 15.54 -17.24
C ALA A 17 -12.59 14.89 -17.69
N GLN A 18 -11.78 15.59 -18.50
CA GLN A 18 -10.45 15.10 -18.90
C GLN A 18 -9.48 15.01 -17.71
N ALA A 19 -9.52 15.97 -16.79
CA ALA A 19 -8.70 15.94 -15.58
C ALA A 19 -9.09 14.77 -14.66
N GLU A 20 -10.39 14.53 -14.46
CA GLU A 20 -10.88 13.40 -13.66
C GLU A 20 -10.50 12.06 -14.29
N ALA A 21 -10.65 11.91 -15.60
CA ALA A 21 -10.24 10.70 -16.32
C ALA A 21 -8.74 10.43 -16.21
N ALA A 22 -7.90 11.47 -16.29
CA ALA A 22 -6.46 11.33 -16.11
C ALA A 22 -6.09 10.91 -14.68
N VAL A 23 -6.78 11.46 -13.67
CA VAL A 23 -6.60 11.07 -12.27
C VAL A 23 -6.99 9.60 -12.05
N GLU A 24 -8.10 9.14 -12.63
CA GLU A 24 -8.52 7.75 -12.49
C GLU A 24 -7.55 6.78 -13.18
N ALA A 25 -7.07 7.11 -14.38
CA ALA A 25 -6.05 6.29 -15.06
C ALA A 25 -4.75 6.15 -14.25
N LEU A 26 -4.34 7.22 -13.55
CA LEU A 26 -3.20 7.18 -12.64
C LEU A 26 -3.46 6.26 -11.43
N ARG A 27 -4.68 6.25 -10.89
CA ARG A 27 -5.07 5.34 -9.81
C ARG A 27 -5.07 3.89 -10.26
N ASP A 28 -5.61 3.60 -11.44
CA ASP A 28 -5.61 2.23 -11.99
C ASP A 28 -4.18 1.71 -12.20
N THR A 29 -3.30 2.54 -12.73
CA THR A 29 -1.87 2.21 -12.87
C THR A 29 -1.25 1.89 -11.50
N TYR A 30 -1.59 2.66 -10.47
CA TYR A 30 -1.11 2.39 -9.12
C TYR A 30 -1.70 1.10 -8.51
N ARG A 31 -2.99 0.80 -8.75
CA ARG A 31 -3.62 -0.45 -8.30
C ARG A 31 -2.87 -1.66 -8.86
N GLU A 32 -2.55 -1.63 -10.16
CA GLU A 32 -1.76 -2.69 -10.81
C GLU A 32 -0.35 -2.80 -10.20
N GLN A 33 0.31 -1.68 -9.97
CA GLN A 33 1.63 -1.65 -9.33
C GLN A 33 1.59 -2.24 -7.91
N LEU A 34 0.60 -1.86 -7.10
CA LEU A 34 0.42 -2.41 -5.75
C LEU A 34 0.18 -3.92 -5.78
N ALA A 35 -0.63 -4.41 -6.71
CA ALA A 35 -0.86 -5.85 -6.87
C ALA A 35 0.43 -6.60 -7.23
N ASN A 36 1.27 -6.02 -8.09
CA ASN A 36 2.58 -6.58 -8.46
C ASN A 36 3.55 -6.58 -7.27
N ASP A 37 3.60 -5.50 -6.50
CA ASP A 37 4.44 -5.41 -5.30
C ASP A 37 4.01 -6.44 -4.24
N VAL A 38 2.71 -6.62 -4.04
CA VAL A 38 2.17 -7.66 -3.14
C VAL A 38 2.54 -9.06 -3.63
N ALA A 39 2.42 -9.35 -4.92
CA ALA A 39 2.82 -10.64 -5.47
C ALA A 39 4.33 -10.90 -5.28
N ALA A 40 5.15 -9.88 -5.46
CA ALA A 40 6.60 -9.97 -5.20
C ALA A 40 6.89 -10.23 -3.72
N LEU A 41 6.18 -9.57 -2.79
CA LEU A 41 6.29 -9.87 -1.35
C LEU A 41 5.94 -11.32 -1.04
N GLU A 42 4.85 -11.86 -1.61
CA GLU A 42 4.45 -13.26 -1.41
C GLU A 42 5.49 -14.25 -1.95
N GLU A 43 6.13 -13.94 -3.09
CA GLU A 43 7.20 -14.76 -3.64
C GLU A 43 8.46 -14.76 -2.77
N VAL A 44 8.91 -13.58 -2.33
CA VAL A 44 10.07 -13.47 -1.43
C VAL A 44 9.80 -14.17 -0.10
N TRP A 45 8.58 -14.03 0.43
CA TRP A 45 8.12 -14.74 1.62
C TRP A 45 8.15 -16.27 1.45
N SER A 46 7.66 -16.78 0.32
CA SER A 46 7.69 -18.22 0.01
C SER A 46 9.13 -18.76 -0.04
N ARG A 47 10.06 -18.02 -0.63
CA ARG A 47 11.49 -18.38 -0.63
C ARG A 47 12.08 -18.41 0.78
N LEU A 48 11.73 -17.41 1.59
CA LEU A 48 12.19 -17.31 2.97
C LEU A 48 11.72 -18.49 3.83
N GLU A 49 10.44 -18.87 3.72
CA GLU A 49 9.88 -20.07 4.37
C GLU A 49 10.47 -21.37 3.79
N GLY A 50 10.85 -21.36 2.52
CA GLY A 50 11.57 -22.44 1.84
C GLY A 50 13.05 -22.58 2.25
N GLY A 51 13.54 -21.74 3.18
CA GLY A 51 14.91 -21.82 3.70
C GLY A 51 15.94 -21.02 2.91
N ALA A 52 15.52 -20.09 2.05
CA ALA A 52 16.44 -19.15 1.42
C ALA A 52 17.16 -18.28 2.49
N PRO A 53 18.35 -17.73 2.18
CA PRO A 53 19.10 -16.92 3.13
C PRO A 53 18.25 -15.76 3.69
N ALA A 54 18.10 -15.73 5.02
CA ALA A 54 17.24 -14.77 5.71
C ALA A 54 17.69 -13.32 5.46
N GLU A 55 19.00 -13.05 5.48
CA GLU A 55 19.52 -11.70 5.27
C GLU A 55 19.14 -11.14 3.89
N ALA A 56 19.33 -11.93 2.82
CA ALA A 56 19.02 -11.53 1.46
C ALA A 56 17.50 -11.31 1.27
N THR A 57 16.70 -12.28 1.71
CA THR A 57 15.23 -12.21 1.57
C THR A 57 14.61 -11.09 2.41
N LEU A 58 15.12 -10.82 3.62
CA LEU A 58 14.67 -9.70 4.44
C LEU A 58 15.03 -8.34 3.81
N ALA A 59 16.20 -8.23 3.17
CA ALA A 59 16.58 -7.03 2.44
C ALA A 59 15.68 -6.80 1.21
N GLU A 60 15.34 -7.86 0.47
CA GLU A 60 14.39 -7.81 -0.65
C GLU A 60 12.99 -7.37 -0.17
N LEU A 61 12.45 -7.99 0.90
CA LEU A 61 11.18 -7.58 1.51
C LEU A 61 11.20 -6.11 1.93
N HIS A 62 12.29 -5.65 2.54
CA HIS A 62 12.43 -4.26 2.97
C HIS A 62 12.42 -3.28 1.79
N GLY A 63 13.09 -3.63 0.67
CA GLY A 63 13.07 -2.84 -0.55
C GLY A 63 11.67 -2.68 -1.13
N ILE A 64 10.91 -3.76 -1.22
CA ILE A 64 9.53 -3.71 -1.72
C ILE A 64 8.63 -2.93 -0.76
N ALA A 65 8.72 -3.15 0.55
CA ALA A 65 7.98 -2.38 1.54
C ALA A 65 8.29 -0.87 1.45
N HIS A 66 9.54 -0.50 1.17
CA HIS A 66 9.95 0.90 1.00
C HIS A 66 9.28 1.55 -0.22
N ASN A 67 9.21 0.82 -1.33
CA ASN A 67 8.53 1.27 -2.54
C ASN A 67 7.04 1.47 -2.28
N ILE A 68 6.37 0.47 -1.70
CA ILE A 68 4.94 0.54 -1.34
C ILE A 68 4.66 1.77 -0.47
N LYS A 69 5.48 1.97 0.58
CA LYS A 69 5.39 3.14 1.47
C LYS A 69 5.43 4.45 0.69
N GLY A 70 6.42 4.61 -0.18
CA GLY A 70 6.67 5.85 -0.91
C GLY A 70 5.65 6.16 -2.00
N GLN A 71 5.06 5.12 -2.61
CA GLN A 71 4.13 5.31 -3.71
C GLN A 71 2.70 5.60 -3.23
N GLY A 72 2.22 4.98 -2.15
CA GLY A 72 0.82 5.07 -1.71
C GLY A 72 0.31 6.48 -1.46
N GLY A 73 1.08 7.32 -0.76
CA GLY A 73 0.67 8.69 -0.42
C GLY A 73 0.45 9.58 -1.64
N SER A 74 1.16 9.33 -2.74
CA SER A 74 1.01 10.10 -3.98
C SER A 74 -0.32 9.85 -4.69
N PHE A 75 -0.95 8.69 -4.45
CA PHE A 75 -2.18 8.26 -5.11
C PHE A 75 -3.40 8.21 -4.18
N GLY A 76 -3.25 8.67 -2.94
CA GLY A 76 -4.32 8.68 -1.93
C GLY A 76 -4.60 7.31 -1.33
N TYR A 77 -3.56 6.51 -1.07
CA TYR A 77 -3.63 5.21 -0.39
C TYR A 77 -2.91 5.28 0.96
N ASP A 78 -3.45 6.09 1.87
CA ASP A 78 -2.83 6.39 3.16
C ASP A 78 -2.60 5.13 4.01
N LEU A 79 -3.57 4.22 4.03
CA LEU A 79 -3.46 2.94 4.73
C LEU A 79 -2.33 2.07 4.17
N VAL A 80 -2.10 2.07 2.84
CA VAL A 80 -0.99 1.34 2.22
C VAL A 80 0.35 1.93 2.66
N THR A 81 0.45 3.26 2.69
CA THR A 81 1.66 3.95 3.17
C THR A 81 1.92 3.64 4.64
N GLU A 82 0.89 3.59 5.49
CA GLU A 82 1.01 3.25 6.91
C GLU A 82 1.52 1.82 7.12
N ILE A 83 0.90 0.84 6.47
CA ILE A 83 1.33 -0.57 6.56
C ILE A 83 2.76 -0.73 6.03
N GLY A 84 3.08 -0.11 4.89
CA GLY A 84 4.43 -0.14 4.32
C GLY A 84 5.48 0.49 5.24
N ALA A 85 5.16 1.61 5.89
CA ALA A 85 6.04 2.25 6.86
C ALA A 85 6.30 1.37 8.08
N SER A 86 5.24 0.81 8.66
CA SER A 86 5.34 -0.16 9.76
C SER A 86 6.21 -1.36 9.36
N PHE A 87 5.98 -1.90 8.16
CA PHE A 87 6.72 -3.06 7.70
C PHE A 87 8.20 -2.75 7.47
N CYS A 88 8.54 -1.61 6.87
CA CYS A 88 9.91 -1.13 6.76
C CYS A 88 10.58 -1.01 8.12
N ASP A 89 9.92 -0.39 9.10
CA ASP A 89 10.45 -0.24 10.45
C ASP A 89 10.71 -1.60 11.11
N TYR A 90 9.79 -2.56 10.92
CA TYR A 90 9.94 -3.92 11.41
C TYR A 90 11.12 -4.66 10.75
N LEU A 91 11.32 -4.49 9.44
CA LEU A 91 12.38 -5.18 8.70
C LEU A 91 13.77 -4.52 8.85
N ARG A 92 13.86 -3.28 9.31
CA ARG A 92 15.12 -2.50 9.37
C ARG A 92 16.20 -3.16 10.25
N SER A 93 15.81 -3.96 11.24
CA SER A 93 16.76 -4.58 12.16
C SER A 93 16.26 -5.94 12.65
N GLY A 94 17.20 -6.79 13.09
CA GLY A 94 16.90 -8.12 13.63
C GLY A 94 16.98 -9.24 12.58
N SER A 95 17.27 -10.45 13.04
CA SER A 95 17.39 -11.63 12.18
C SER A 95 16.04 -12.23 11.75
N ARG A 96 14.95 -11.84 12.44
CA ARG A 96 13.57 -12.32 12.20
C ARG A 96 13.51 -13.85 12.11
N SER A 97 14.16 -14.49 13.07
CA SER A 97 14.47 -15.93 13.01
C SER A 97 13.49 -16.79 13.80
N SER A 98 12.77 -16.20 14.75
CA SER A 98 11.73 -16.92 15.50
C SER A 98 10.42 -17.00 14.72
N ALA A 99 9.59 -17.99 15.04
CA ALA A 99 8.27 -18.17 14.44
C ALA A 99 7.36 -16.96 14.63
N ASP A 100 7.39 -16.34 15.82
CA ASP A 100 6.61 -15.14 16.12
C ASP A 100 7.05 -13.95 15.25
N GLU A 101 8.36 -13.77 15.06
CA GLU A 101 8.88 -12.72 14.19
C GLU A 101 8.49 -12.94 12.72
N ARG A 102 8.61 -14.19 12.26
CA ARG A 102 8.18 -14.62 10.92
C ARG A 102 6.68 -14.38 10.72
N ASN A 103 5.87 -14.65 11.73
CA ASN A 103 4.43 -14.38 11.69
C ASN A 103 4.13 -12.88 11.53
N ILE A 104 4.89 -11.97 12.16
CA ILE A 104 4.70 -10.52 11.97
C ILE A 104 4.97 -10.13 10.51
N ILE A 105 5.99 -10.68 9.86
CA ILE A 105 6.25 -10.46 8.43
C ILE A 105 5.04 -10.90 7.60
N HIS A 106 4.59 -12.14 7.81
CA HIS A 106 3.46 -12.71 7.09
C HIS A 106 2.19 -11.87 7.27
N MET A 107 1.92 -11.36 8.47
CA MET A 107 0.76 -10.53 8.75
C MET A 107 0.78 -9.20 7.99
N HIS A 108 1.94 -8.53 7.85
CA HIS A 108 2.03 -7.32 7.03
C HIS A 108 1.70 -7.60 5.56
N ILE A 109 2.24 -8.70 5.01
CA ILE A 109 1.97 -9.10 3.63
C ILE A 109 0.48 -9.39 3.43
N ARG A 110 -0.16 -10.09 4.37
CA ARG A 110 -1.61 -10.36 4.33
C ARG A 110 -2.46 -9.10 4.41
N MET A 111 -2.05 -8.11 5.20
CA MET A 111 -2.76 -6.83 5.28
C MET A 111 -2.67 -6.07 3.96
N LEU A 112 -1.47 -5.95 3.37
CA LEU A 112 -1.27 -5.33 2.06
C LEU A 112 -2.06 -6.05 0.97
N LYS A 113 -2.06 -7.39 0.97
CA LYS A 113 -2.88 -8.20 0.08
C LYS A 113 -4.37 -7.91 0.22
N THR A 114 -4.87 -7.87 1.45
CA THR A 114 -6.29 -7.55 1.72
C THR A 114 -6.64 -6.17 1.16
N VAL A 115 -5.79 -5.17 1.39
CA VAL A 115 -5.97 -3.80 0.88
C VAL A 115 -5.98 -3.78 -0.65
N SER A 116 -5.04 -4.47 -1.28
CA SER A 116 -4.94 -4.58 -2.75
C SER A 116 -6.16 -5.28 -3.36
N GLU A 117 -6.53 -6.46 -2.89
CA GLU A 117 -7.64 -7.27 -3.43
C GLU A 117 -9.00 -6.58 -3.26
N ASN A 118 -9.19 -5.84 -2.17
CA ASN A 118 -10.42 -5.11 -1.89
C ASN A 118 -10.38 -3.67 -2.40
N ASN A 119 -9.34 -3.29 -3.15
CA ASN A 119 -9.26 -1.97 -3.78
C ASN A 119 -9.39 -0.80 -2.80
N ILE A 120 -8.91 -0.99 -1.56
CA ILE A 120 -9.07 -0.05 -0.45
C ILE A 120 -8.14 1.15 -0.66
N SER A 121 -8.72 2.33 -0.78
CA SER A 121 -8.02 3.61 -0.88
C SER A 121 -8.24 4.48 0.37
N GLY A 122 -7.52 5.59 0.46
CA GLY A 122 -7.54 6.50 1.60
C GLY A 122 -7.12 5.81 2.90
N ASP A 123 -7.85 6.13 3.97
CA ASP A 123 -7.71 5.52 5.28
C ASP A 123 -8.35 4.13 5.40
N GLY A 124 -9.07 3.68 4.37
CA GLY A 124 -9.79 2.41 4.33
C GLY A 124 -11.03 2.31 5.23
N GLY A 125 -11.49 3.41 5.81
CA GLY A 125 -12.69 3.49 6.64
C GLY A 125 -12.68 2.49 7.81
N GLU A 126 -13.78 1.73 7.96
CA GLU A 126 -13.88 0.75 9.04
C GLU A 126 -12.89 -0.42 8.89
N THR A 127 -12.64 -0.88 7.66
CA THR A 127 -11.68 -1.95 7.40
C THR A 127 -10.26 -1.48 7.71
N GLY A 128 -9.91 -0.26 7.30
CA GLY A 128 -8.61 0.34 7.58
C GLY A 128 -8.36 0.53 9.06
N ARG A 129 -9.35 1.02 9.82
CA ARG A 129 -9.27 1.13 11.28
C ARG A 129 -8.97 -0.21 11.95
N ARG A 130 -9.67 -1.27 11.54
CA ARG A 130 -9.43 -2.63 12.06
C ARG A 130 -8.03 -3.17 11.68
N ILE A 131 -7.49 -2.75 10.54
CA ILE A 131 -6.12 -3.11 10.12
C ILE A 131 -5.10 -2.33 10.96
N ALA A 132 -5.28 -1.02 11.14
CA ALA A 132 -4.42 -0.17 11.96
C ALA A 132 -4.37 -0.66 13.41
N GLU A 133 -5.53 -0.96 14.02
CA GLU A 133 -5.61 -1.55 15.37
C GLU A 133 -4.80 -2.86 15.48
N LYS A 134 -4.89 -3.73 14.46
CA LYS A 134 -4.09 -4.96 14.43
C LYS A 134 -2.60 -4.69 14.25
N LEU A 135 -2.24 -3.68 13.47
CA LEU A 135 -0.86 -3.28 13.20
C LEU A 135 -0.19 -2.74 14.47
N ASP A 136 -0.91 -1.94 15.24
CA ASP A 136 -0.51 -1.41 16.55
C ASP A 136 -0.22 -2.55 17.54
N VAL A 137 -1.14 -3.52 17.65
CA VAL A 137 -0.96 -4.70 18.48
C VAL A 137 0.24 -5.54 18.03
N LEU A 138 0.41 -5.74 16.71
CA LEU A 138 1.51 -6.52 16.14
C LEU A 138 2.89 -5.88 16.37
N THR A 139 2.96 -4.55 16.35
CA THR A 139 4.23 -3.82 16.47
C THR A 139 4.53 -3.31 17.87
N GLY A 140 3.62 -3.54 18.83
CA GLY A 140 3.76 -3.05 20.19
C GLY A 140 3.62 -1.53 20.32
N ARG A 141 3.14 -0.84 19.27
CA ARG A 141 2.69 0.55 19.34
C ARG A 141 1.34 0.55 20.04
N SER A 142 1.34 0.54 21.37
CA SER A 142 0.11 0.72 22.12
C SER A 142 -0.34 2.17 21.94
N ALA A 143 -1.58 2.39 21.49
CA ALA A 143 -2.22 3.71 21.52
C ALA A 143 -2.11 4.27 22.95
N GLY A 144 -1.25 5.27 23.11
CA GLY A 144 -1.08 6.05 24.33
C GLY A 144 -1.86 7.34 24.25
#